data_AF-A0A2M7H707-F1
#
_entry.id   AF-A0A2M7H707-F1
#
_cell.length_a   1.000
_cell.length_b   1.000
_cell.length_c   1.000
_cell.angle_alpha   90.00
_cell.angle_beta   90.00
_cell.angle_gamma   90.00
#
_symmetry.space_group_name_H-M   'P 1'
#
loop_
_entity.id
_entity.type
_entity.pdbx_description
1 polymer ?
#
loop_
_entity_poly.entity_id
_entity_poly.type
_entity_poly.pdbx_seq_one_letter_code
_entity_poly.pdbx_strand_id
1 'polypeptide(L)'
;PSRDHTERLLRQMGAALESDGSLISLNPLTSPLKAISFTIPGDISSAAYFLVAGAVHPDARIMVRGCGFNPTRTGIIDALLAMGAKLRIKNERMSGNEPVADIVVESSKLRGIELGGEMIPRLIDEIPLLAVAGCFASGKTVIRDAAELRVKESDRIATVSRELTKMGAKIEEL
;
A
#
# COMPACT_ATOMS: atom_id res chain seq x y z
N PRO A 1 -2.31 -1.71 14.02
CA PRO A 1 -2.75 -2.93 13.31
C PRO A 1 -1.74 -3.36 12.23
N SER A 2 -1.44 -4.66 12.14
CA SER A 2 -0.54 -5.26 11.15
C SER A 2 -1.30 -5.87 9.96
N ARG A 3 -0.57 -6.51 9.04
CA ARG A 3 -1.12 -7.31 7.93
C ARG A 3 -1.90 -8.52 8.48
N ASP A 4 -2.96 -8.95 7.79
CA ASP A 4 -3.87 -10.04 8.21
C ASP A 4 -3.91 -11.25 7.23
N HIS A 5 -2.86 -11.42 6.41
CA HIS A 5 -2.80 -12.47 5.38
C HIS A 5 -2.90 -13.89 5.94
N THR A 6 -2.26 -14.14 7.10
CA THR A 6 -2.26 -15.45 7.76
C THR A 6 -3.66 -15.82 8.21
N GLU A 7 -4.38 -14.87 8.80
CA GLU A 7 -5.71 -15.02 9.34
C GLU A 7 -6.72 -15.28 8.23
N ARG A 8 -6.60 -14.56 7.11
CA ARG A 8 -7.43 -14.77 5.92
C ARG A 8 -7.24 -16.17 5.34
N LEU A 9 -6.00 -16.60 5.20
CA LEU A 9 -5.65 -17.90 4.64
C LEU A 9 -6.10 -19.04 5.56
N LEU A 10 -5.82 -18.95 6.86
CA LEU A 10 -6.23 -19.98 7.83
C LEU A 10 -7.76 -20.13 7.88
N ARG A 11 -8.51 -19.02 7.86
CA ARG A 11 -9.99 -19.07 7.76
C ARG A 11 -10.44 -19.79 6.48
N GLN A 12 -9.80 -19.51 5.35
CA GLN A 12 -10.10 -20.17 4.08
C GLN A 12 -9.81 -21.68 4.11
N MET A 13 -8.80 -22.09 4.87
CA MET A 13 -8.45 -23.51 5.09
C MET A 13 -9.33 -24.19 6.15
N GLY A 14 -10.29 -23.49 6.75
CA GLY A 14 -11.26 -24.02 7.71
C GLY A 14 -10.87 -23.88 9.18
N ALA A 15 -9.84 -23.09 9.51
CA ALA A 15 -9.52 -22.76 10.90
C ALA A 15 -10.55 -21.77 11.48
N ALA A 16 -10.90 -21.96 12.76
CA ALA A 16 -11.73 -21.04 13.50
C ALA A 16 -10.86 -19.97 14.19
N LEU A 17 -10.86 -18.76 13.63
CA LEU A 17 -10.16 -17.59 14.19
C LEU A 17 -11.14 -16.51 14.60
N GLU A 18 -11.03 -16.07 15.85
CA GLU A 18 -11.73 -14.91 16.41
C GLU A 18 -10.78 -13.71 16.46
N SER A 19 -11.34 -12.51 16.26
CA SER A 19 -10.58 -11.27 16.29
C SER A 19 -11.35 -10.24 17.12
N ASP A 20 -10.72 -9.75 18.18
CA ASP A 20 -11.24 -8.68 19.04
C ASP A 20 -10.17 -7.58 19.18
N GLY A 21 -10.36 -6.49 18.43
CA GLY A 21 -9.35 -5.43 18.33
C GLY A 21 -8.01 -5.96 17.81
N SER A 22 -6.98 -5.91 18.66
CA SER A 22 -5.63 -6.43 18.36
C SER A 22 -5.40 -7.88 18.84
N LEU A 23 -6.38 -8.49 19.52
CA LEU A 23 -6.30 -9.87 19.97
C LEU A 23 -6.82 -10.80 18.87
N ILE A 24 -6.00 -11.80 18.53
CA ILE A 24 -6.35 -12.83 17.54
C ILE A 24 -6.21 -14.18 18.21
N SER A 25 -7.34 -14.91 18.29
CA SER A 25 -7.42 -16.21 18.95
C SER A 25 -7.71 -17.29 17.92
N LEU A 26 -6.91 -18.36 17.95
CA LEU A 26 -7.11 -19.56 17.15
C LEU A 26 -7.64 -20.67 18.06
N ASN A 27 -8.82 -21.21 17.73
CA ASN A 27 -9.33 -22.38 18.44
C ASN A 27 -8.51 -23.63 18.05
N PRO A 28 -8.28 -24.57 18.98
CA PRO A 28 -7.58 -25.81 18.67
C PRO A 28 -8.21 -26.53 17.47
N LEU A 29 -7.37 -26.96 16.53
CA LEU A 29 -7.84 -27.67 15.34
C LEU A 29 -8.47 -29.01 15.73
N THR A 30 -9.72 -29.23 15.34
CA THR A 30 -10.42 -30.51 15.51
C THR A 30 -10.24 -31.46 14.32
N SER A 31 -9.69 -30.95 13.22
CA SER A 31 -9.33 -31.71 12.01
C SER A 31 -8.19 -30.98 11.27
N PRO A 32 -7.43 -31.68 10.39
CA PRO A 32 -6.41 -31.03 9.59
C PRO A 32 -6.97 -29.89 8.72
N LEU A 33 -6.14 -28.87 8.49
CA LEU A 33 -6.49 -27.79 7.57
C LEU A 33 -6.76 -28.32 6.16
N LYS A 34 -7.77 -27.75 5.49
CA LYS A 34 -8.14 -28.15 4.13
C LYS A 34 -7.17 -27.55 3.12
N ALA A 35 -6.69 -28.38 2.20
CA ALA A 35 -6.01 -27.88 1.01
C ALA A 35 -6.97 -27.03 0.20
N ILE A 36 -6.48 -25.90 -0.32
CA ILE A 36 -7.25 -24.96 -1.14
C ILE A 36 -6.52 -24.69 -2.45
N SER A 37 -7.29 -24.35 -3.48
CA SER A 37 -6.77 -23.86 -4.76
C SER A 37 -7.20 -22.40 -4.93
N PHE A 38 -6.24 -21.52 -5.18
CA PHE A 38 -6.49 -20.10 -5.43
C PHE A 38 -5.34 -19.50 -6.24
N THR A 39 -5.56 -18.31 -6.78
CA THR A 39 -4.52 -17.54 -7.46
C THR A 39 -3.93 -16.51 -6.50
N ILE A 40 -2.61 -16.45 -6.37
CA ILE A 40 -1.94 -15.45 -5.53
C ILE A 40 -2.22 -14.06 -6.13
N PRO A 41 -2.78 -13.10 -5.37
CA PRO A 41 -2.99 -11.74 -5.85
C PRO A 41 -1.67 -11.06 -6.22
N GLY A 42 -1.72 -10.12 -7.18
CA GLY A 42 -0.59 -9.24 -7.46
C GLY A 42 -0.26 -8.37 -6.24
N ASP A 43 1.03 -8.06 -6.06
CA ASP A 43 1.49 -7.30 -4.91
C ASP A 43 1.26 -5.78 -5.09
N ILE A 44 0.59 -5.17 -4.11
CA ILE A 44 0.29 -3.73 -4.12
C ILE A 44 1.57 -2.88 -4.02
N SER A 45 2.62 -3.36 -3.35
CA SER A 45 3.90 -2.63 -3.25
C SER A 45 4.58 -2.55 -4.61
N SER A 46 4.53 -3.63 -5.37
CA SER A 46 4.97 -3.65 -6.78
C SER A 46 4.06 -2.82 -7.68
N ALA A 47 2.74 -2.86 -7.48
CA ALA A 47 1.78 -2.05 -8.23
C ALA A 47 1.99 -0.55 -8.01
N ALA A 48 2.38 -0.14 -6.79
CA ALA A 48 2.55 1.26 -6.39
C ALA A 48 3.49 2.04 -7.34
N TYR A 49 4.52 1.40 -7.89
CA TYR A 49 5.40 2.02 -8.89
C TYR A 49 4.61 2.51 -10.12
N PHE A 50 3.74 1.66 -10.65
CA PHE A 50 2.89 1.97 -11.80
C PHE A 50 1.77 2.94 -11.43
N LEU A 51 1.24 2.85 -10.21
CA LEU A 51 0.22 3.78 -9.73
C LEU A 51 0.78 5.21 -9.64
N VAL A 52 1.95 5.38 -9.02
CA VAL A 52 2.63 6.68 -8.93
C VAL A 52 3.02 7.16 -10.33
N ALA A 53 3.63 6.31 -11.17
CA ALA A 53 4.01 6.68 -12.53
C ALA A 53 2.82 7.18 -13.35
N GLY A 54 1.69 6.46 -13.32
CA GLY A 54 0.48 6.87 -14.02
C GLY A 54 -0.14 8.16 -13.48
N ALA A 55 -0.03 8.41 -12.17
CA ALA A 55 -0.54 9.63 -11.55
C ALA A 55 0.28 10.88 -11.92
N VAL A 56 1.62 10.77 -11.94
CA VAL A 56 2.52 11.93 -12.15
C VAL A 56 2.88 12.20 -13.60
N HIS A 57 2.77 11.20 -14.48
CA HIS A 57 3.06 11.39 -15.91
C HIS A 57 2.01 12.32 -16.56
N PRO A 58 2.39 13.24 -17.46
CA PRO A 58 1.47 14.23 -18.04
C PRO A 58 0.37 13.63 -18.92
N ASP A 59 0.63 12.48 -19.55
CA ASP A 59 -0.32 11.77 -20.40
C ASP A 59 -0.16 10.25 -20.25
N ALA A 60 -0.87 9.66 -19.30
CA ALA A 60 -0.79 8.25 -18.98
C ALA A 60 -2.15 7.72 -18.50
N ARG A 61 -2.40 6.46 -18.85
CA ARG A 61 -3.49 5.64 -18.33
C ARG A 61 -3.00 4.22 -18.17
N ILE A 62 -2.88 3.77 -16.93
CA ILE A 62 -2.33 2.46 -16.59
C ILE A 62 -3.38 1.66 -15.83
N MET A 63 -3.55 0.39 -16.21
CA MET A 63 -4.39 -0.56 -15.50
C MET A 63 -3.52 -1.70 -14.98
N VAL A 64 -3.39 -1.80 -13.66
CA VAL A 64 -2.77 -2.93 -12.98
C VAL A 64 -3.86 -3.98 -12.74
N ARG A 65 -3.77 -5.13 -13.39
CA ARG A 65 -4.78 -6.20 -13.29
C ARG A 65 -4.48 -7.14 -12.12
N GLY A 66 -5.54 -7.58 -11.44
CA GLY A 66 -5.46 -8.61 -10.40
C GLY A 66 -4.56 -8.26 -9.23
N CYS A 67 -4.51 -6.99 -8.84
CA CYS A 67 -3.77 -6.53 -7.68
C CYS A 67 -4.54 -6.86 -6.40
N GLY A 68 -3.85 -7.38 -5.38
CA GLY A 68 -4.38 -7.46 -4.03
C GLY A 68 -4.67 -6.06 -3.50
N PHE A 69 -5.84 -5.88 -2.90
CA PHE A 69 -6.25 -4.60 -2.28
C PHE A 69 -6.70 -4.83 -0.82
N ASN A 70 -5.93 -5.64 -0.10
CA ASN A 70 -6.17 -5.87 1.32
C ASN A 70 -6.14 -4.55 2.11
N PRO A 71 -7.16 -4.21 2.92
CA PRO A 71 -7.21 -2.94 3.64
C PRO A 71 -5.99 -2.63 4.51
N THR A 72 -5.30 -3.66 5.01
CA THR A 72 -4.05 -3.51 5.80
C THR A 72 -2.84 -3.10 4.96
N ARG A 73 -2.97 -3.06 3.62
CA ARG A 73 -1.91 -2.79 2.64
C ARG A 73 -2.26 -1.71 1.63
N THR A 74 -3.49 -1.17 1.64
CA THR A 74 -3.97 -0.22 0.62
C THR A 74 -3.66 1.23 0.94
N GLY A 75 -2.80 1.53 1.92
CA GLY A 75 -2.56 2.91 2.34
C GLY A 75 -2.04 3.80 1.20
N ILE A 76 -1.30 3.25 0.24
CA ILE A 76 -0.85 4.00 -0.95
C ILE A 76 -2.02 4.44 -1.86
N ILE A 77 -3.08 3.64 -1.96
CA ILE A 77 -4.28 4.01 -2.72
C ILE A 77 -4.97 5.19 -2.03
N ASP A 78 -5.15 5.10 -0.72
CA ASP A 78 -5.78 6.15 0.09
C ASP A 78 -4.99 7.46 0.02
N ALA A 79 -3.65 7.38 0.12
CA ALA A 79 -2.76 8.52 -0.01
C ALA A 79 -2.86 9.17 -1.39
N LEU A 80 -2.78 8.39 -2.47
CA LEU A 80 -2.91 8.90 -3.83
C LEU A 80 -4.28 9.57 -4.07
N LEU A 81 -5.37 8.96 -3.60
CA LEU A 81 -6.71 9.56 -3.67
C LEU A 81 -6.78 10.88 -2.88
N ALA A 82 -6.19 10.96 -1.68
CA ALA A 82 -6.13 12.19 -0.89
C ALA A 82 -5.32 13.30 -1.58
N MET A 83 -4.24 12.92 -2.28
CA MET A 83 -3.46 13.79 -3.16
C MET A 83 -4.23 14.21 -4.43
N GLY A 84 -5.42 13.67 -4.69
CA GLY A 84 -6.24 14.01 -5.85
C GLY A 84 -5.95 13.19 -7.10
N ALA A 85 -5.33 12.01 -6.96
CA ALA A 85 -5.12 11.10 -8.09
C ALA A 85 -6.46 10.60 -8.66
N LYS A 86 -6.55 10.55 -9.99
CA LYS A 86 -7.62 9.88 -10.73
C LYS A 86 -7.37 8.38 -10.70
N LEU A 87 -7.79 7.74 -9.61
CA LEU A 87 -7.65 6.31 -9.39
C LEU A 87 -9.05 5.67 -9.28
N ARG A 88 -9.24 4.53 -9.92
CA ARG A 88 -10.49 3.75 -9.86
C ARG A 88 -10.21 2.28 -9.63
N ILE A 89 -11.01 1.66 -8.78
CA ILE A 89 -11.04 0.22 -8.56
C ILE A 89 -12.08 -0.40 -9.50
N LYS A 90 -11.73 -1.52 -10.15
CA LYS A 90 -12.59 -2.26 -11.07
C LYS A 90 -12.47 -3.76 -10.82
N ASN A 91 -13.46 -4.53 -11.27
CA ASN A 91 -13.42 -6.00 -11.27
C ASN A 91 -13.04 -6.60 -9.90
N GLU A 92 -13.64 -6.04 -8.83
CA GLU A 92 -13.45 -6.52 -7.46
C GLU A 92 -13.92 -7.97 -7.34
N ARG A 93 -13.10 -8.77 -6.69
CA ARG A 93 -13.32 -10.21 -6.50
C ARG A 93 -12.51 -10.71 -5.32
N MET A 94 -12.74 -11.96 -4.94
CA MET A 94 -11.98 -12.66 -3.91
C MET A 94 -11.11 -13.75 -4.52
N SER A 95 -9.89 -13.91 -4.03
CA SER A 95 -9.03 -15.06 -4.33
C SER A 95 -8.35 -15.52 -3.04
N GLY A 96 -8.64 -16.75 -2.58
CA GLY A 96 -8.07 -17.25 -1.33
C GLY A 96 -8.40 -16.40 -0.10
N ASN A 97 -9.61 -15.82 -0.06
CA ASN A 97 -10.05 -14.87 0.98
C ASN A 97 -9.26 -13.54 1.04
N GLU A 98 -8.45 -13.26 0.02
CA GLU A 98 -7.87 -11.94 -0.23
C GLU A 98 -8.72 -11.16 -1.24
N PRO A 99 -8.98 -9.87 -0.99
CA PRO A 99 -9.64 -9.01 -1.95
C PRO A 99 -8.68 -8.63 -3.08
N VAL A 100 -9.17 -8.75 -4.32
CA VAL A 100 -8.40 -8.53 -5.54
C VAL A 100 -9.19 -7.62 -6.47
N ALA A 101 -8.52 -6.68 -7.12
CA ALA A 101 -9.14 -5.80 -8.09
C ALA A 101 -8.17 -5.42 -9.21
N ASP A 102 -8.74 -4.85 -10.28
CA ASP A 102 -7.97 -4.12 -11.28
C ASP A 102 -7.95 -2.65 -10.87
N ILE A 103 -6.76 -2.07 -10.77
CA ILE A 103 -6.58 -0.68 -10.35
C ILE A 103 -6.21 0.15 -11.58
N VAL A 104 -7.04 1.14 -11.90
CA VAL A 104 -6.81 2.07 -13.01
C VAL A 104 -6.33 3.39 -12.43
N VAL A 105 -5.21 3.89 -12.92
CA VAL A 105 -4.70 5.23 -12.63
C VAL A 105 -4.54 6.03 -13.92
N GLU A 106 -4.82 7.32 -13.84
CA GLU A 106 -4.70 8.27 -14.95
C GLU A 106 -3.93 9.51 -14.51
N SER A 107 -3.37 10.23 -15.49
CA SER A 107 -2.69 11.50 -15.27
C SER A 107 -3.48 12.46 -14.41
N SER A 108 -2.82 12.97 -13.38
CA SER A 108 -3.45 13.69 -12.28
C SER A 108 -2.67 14.95 -11.92
N LYS A 109 -3.38 15.96 -11.43
CA LYS A 109 -2.77 17.13 -10.78
C LYS A 109 -2.76 16.87 -9.28
N LEU A 110 -1.64 16.38 -8.77
CA LEU A 110 -1.52 16.04 -7.36
C LEU A 110 -1.36 17.28 -6.51
N ARG A 111 -1.86 17.23 -5.28
CA ARG A 111 -1.66 18.25 -4.24
C ARG A 111 -0.94 17.66 -3.03
N GLY A 112 -0.18 18.50 -2.34
CA GLY A 112 0.47 18.12 -1.10
C GLY A 112 -0.54 17.76 -0.01
N ILE A 113 -0.19 16.78 0.82
CA ILE A 113 -1.00 16.29 1.94
C ILE A 113 -0.12 16.05 3.17
N GLU A 114 -0.74 15.99 4.35
CA GLU A 114 -0.07 15.53 5.57
C GLU A 114 -0.53 14.12 5.93
N LEU A 115 0.44 13.25 6.20
CA LEU A 115 0.25 11.83 6.48
C LEU A 115 1.01 11.44 7.75
N GLY A 116 0.38 10.64 8.60
CA GLY A 116 0.94 10.18 9.88
C GLY A 116 0.02 9.17 10.57
N GLY A 117 0.37 8.79 11.79
CA GLY A 117 -0.45 7.91 12.64
C GLY A 117 -0.79 6.56 12.01
N GLU A 118 -2.06 6.16 12.12
CA GLU A 118 -2.54 4.82 11.74
C GLU A 118 -2.41 4.49 10.24
N MET A 119 -2.17 5.49 9.40
CA MET A 119 -1.97 5.27 7.97
C MET A 119 -0.58 4.72 7.66
N ILE A 120 0.43 5.05 8.46
CA ILE A 120 1.84 4.68 8.19
C ILE A 120 2.05 3.17 8.14
N PRO A 121 1.54 2.34 9.08
CA PRO A 121 1.69 0.88 8.99
C PRO A 121 1.08 0.27 7.73
N ARG A 122 0.08 0.93 7.13
CA ARG A 122 -0.64 0.44 5.92
C ARG A 122 0.08 0.75 4.61
N LEU A 123 1.09 1.63 4.63
CA LEU A 123 1.88 2.01 3.44
C LEU A 123 3.38 2.18 3.72
N ILE A 124 3.89 1.59 4.79
CA ILE A 124 5.27 1.82 5.24
C ILE A 124 6.29 1.55 4.12
N ASP A 125 6.07 0.50 3.31
CA ASP A 125 6.96 0.13 2.21
C ASP A 125 6.85 1.08 1.01
N GLU A 126 5.73 1.81 0.88
CA GLU A 126 5.45 2.72 -0.24
C GLU A 126 5.82 4.18 0.04
N ILE A 127 6.28 4.53 1.24
CA ILE A 127 6.73 5.90 1.57
C ILE A 127 7.79 6.42 0.60
N PRO A 128 8.81 5.65 0.16
CA PRO A 128 9.74 6.08 -0.89
C PRO A 128 9.04 6.55 -2.17
N LEU A 129 8.01 5.82 -2.61
CA LEU A 129 7.24 6.15 -3.81
C LEU A 129 6.30 7.34 -3.59
N LEU A 130 5.74 7.46 -2.40
CA LEU A 130 4.93 8.61 -2.02
C LEU A 130 5.76 9.90 -1.95
N ALA A 131 7.03 9.81 -1.54
CA ALA A 131 7.97 10.93 -1.62
C ALA A 131 8.18 11.38 -3.08
N VAL A 132 8.33 10.44 -4.01
CA VAL A 132 8.37 10.74 -5.46
C VAL A 132 7.08 11.44 -5.89
N ALA A 133 5.90 10.91 -5.53
CA ALA A 133 4.63 11.55 -5.85
C ALA A 133 4.54 12.99 -5.30
N GLY A 134 5.06 13.21 -4.07
CA GLY A 134 5.15 14.51 -3.44
C GLY A 134 6.00 15.52 -4.22
N CYS A 135 7.07 15.07 -4.90
CA CYS A 135 7.89 15.95 -5.75
C CYS A 135 7.13 16.53 -6.95
N PHE A 136 6.06 15.86 -7.41
CA PHE A 136 5.22 16.32 -8.52
C PHE A 136 3.92 17.00 -8.04
N ALA A 137 3.68 17.07 -6.74
CA ALA A 137 2.47 17.64 -6.17
C ALA A 137 2.59 19.16 -5.98
N SER A 138 1.48 19.87 -6.15
CA SER A 138 1.40 21.29 -5.79
C SER A 138 1.27 21.46 -4.27
N GLY A 139 2.17 22.21 -3.64
CA GLY A 139 2.19 22.43 -2.19
C GLY A 139 3.19 21.54 -1.46
N LYS A 140 3.07 21.44 -0.13
CA LYS A 140 3.96 20.63 0.71
C LYS A 140 3.29 19.30 1.05
N THR A 141 4.01 18.19 0.83
CA THR A 141 3.67 16.88 1.40
C THR A 141 4.49 16.65 2.67
N VAL A 142 3.84 16.24 3.75
CA VAL A 142 4.48 15.96 5.05
C VAL A 142 4.18 14.53 5.45
N ILE A 143 5.20 13.74 5.77
CA ILE A 143 5.07 12.35 6.23
C ILE A 143 5.68 12.26 7.63
N ARG A 144 4.87 11.90 8.62
CA ARG A 144 5.26 11.74 10.04
C ARG A 144 5.21 10.27 10.45
N ASP A 145 5.72 9.97 11.64
CA ASP A 145 5.60 8.67 12.32
C ASP A 145 6.18 7.46 11.55
N ALA A 146 7.12 7.70 10.64
CA ALA A 146 7.73 6.70 9.77
C ALA A 146 9.12 6.22 10.23
N ALA A 147 9.44 6.36 11.51
CA ALA A 147 10.77 6.06 12.06
C ALA A 147 11.24 4.62 11.79
N GLU A 148 10.31 3.67 11.64
CA GLU A 148 10.59 2.27 11.31
C GLU A 148 11.40 2.11 10.01
N LEU A 149 11.27 3.03 9.05
CA LEU A 149 12.02 2.99 7.79
C LEU A 149 13.51 3.32 7.92
N ARG A 150 13.93 3.89 9.05
CA ARG A 150 15.36 4.16 9.30
C ARG A 150 16.12 2.91 9.71
N VAL A 151 15.42 1.89 10.21
CA VAL A 151 16.00 0.68 10.83
C VAL A 151 15.68 -0.61 10.06
N LYS A 152 15.22 -0.50 8.81
CA LYS A 152 15.07 -1.66 7.91
C LYS A 152 16.46 -2.13 7.43
N GLU A 153 16.52 -2.75 6.25
CA GLU A 153 17.79 -3.16 5.60
C GLU A 153 18.73 -1.96 5.33
N SER A 154 18.17 -0.76 5.26
CA SER A 154 18.87 0.51 5.10
C SER A 154 18.04 1.64 5.71
N ASP A 155 18.66 2.81 5.95
CA ASP A 155 17.91 4.03 6.20
C ASP A 155 17.29 4.51 4.88
N ARG A 156 16.06 4.05 4.63
CA ARG A 156 15.32 4.36 3.40
C ARG A 156 14.91 5.82 3.34
N ILE A 157 14.65 6.47 4.48
CA ILE A 157 14.29 7.90 4.53
C ILE A 157 15.48 8.75 4.09
N ALA A 158 16.64 8.54 4.72
CA ALA A 158 17.85 9.29 4.41
C ALA A 158 18.30 9.07 2.96
N THR A 159 18.18 7.83 2.48
CA THR A 159 18.53 7.50 1.09
C THR A 159 17.60 8.20 0.09
N VAL A 160 16.28 8.10 0.28
CA VAL A 160 15.31 8.75 -0.62
C VAL A 160 15.47 10.26 -0.63
N SER A 161 15.59 10.88 0.55
CA SER A 161 15.82 12.33 0.68
C SER A 161 17.07 12.78 -0.09
N ARG A 162 18.20 12.08 0.13
CA ARG A 162 19.47 12.38 -0.53
C ARG A 162 19.40 12.19 -2.05
N GLU A 163 18.89 11.07 -2.54
CA GLU A 163 18.87 10.79 -3.98
C GLU A 163 17.87 11.68 -4.73
N LEU A 164 16.71 11.98 -4.14
CA LEU A 164 15.77 12.94 -4.74
C LEU A 164 16.32 14.38 -4.74
N THR A 165 17.05 14.77 -3.69
CA THR A 165 17.73 16.07 -3.65
C THR A 165 18.74 16.20 -4.80
N LYS A 166 19.52 15.14 -5.09
CA LYS A 166 20.45 15.12 -6.24
C LYS A 166 19.73 15.28 -7.58
N MET A 167 18.47 14.84 -7.67
CA MET A 167 17.62 15.00 -8.85
C MET A 167 16.92 16.38 -8.91
N GLY A 168 17.18 17.26 -7.94
CA GLY A 168 16.64 18.63 -7.90
C GLY A 168 15.32 18.78 -7.11
N ALA A 169 14.87 17.74 -6.42
CA ALA A 169 13.70 17.84 -5.55
C ALA A 169 14.01 18.70 -4.32
N LYS A 170 13.02 19.48 -3.88
CA LYS A 170 13.06 20.19 -2.59
C LYS A 170 12.46 19.30 -1.51
N ILE A 171 13.29 18.48 -0.89
CA ILE A 171 12.92 17.53 0.15
C ILE A 171 13.87 17.67 1.33
N GLU A 172 13.33 17.54 2.54
CA GLU A 172 14.09 17.58 3.79
C GLU A 172 13.57 16.48 4.72
N GLU A 173 14.45 15.96 5.55
CA GLU A 173 14.06 15.06 6.64
C GLU A 173 13.55 15.89 7.83
N LEU A 174 12.54 15.37 8.54
CA LEU A 174 12.02 15.96 9.77
C LEU A 174 12.83 15.56 10.99
#